data_AF-A0A815NLK6-F1
#
_entry.id   AF-A0A815NLK6-F1
#
_cell.length_a   1.000
_cell.length_b   1.000
_cell.length_c   1.000
_cell.angle_alpha   90.00
_cell.angle_beta   90.00
_cell.angle_gamma   90.00
#
_symmetry.space_group_name_H-M   'P 1'
#
loop_
_entity.id
_entity.type
_entity.pdbx_description
1 polymer ?
#
loop_
_entity_poly.entity_id
_entity_poly.type
_entity_poly.pdbx_seq_one_letter_code
_entity_poly.pdbx_strand_id
1 'polypeptide(L)'
;MELSDNFRFVIEEMPCCQEDNPDIEDYIKEFVFDYFGFTYVTQILLGGIAQQNILMNRTSQEQLEKKGLVVTHEAKVTFDRATNASLSASVGTTNSATNSNYTSFMKEVLSMHITTLGGVPHLHSFSEWASTVAANPVIVEFTLRDIFRLLTKQHFPNDPLIKNKSKLIEQALTKYLDASPYCFDKCGGDDEHGACEPTGYFQFGICKCKPEWTGYNCQKVAEPEILLGTICGLNYRHLSLNVNCGGLRPKDQGCPTGWGQYEWSPTELTTCYKEKSERGAPVVGTLCGLYSEYHAMKQNINCNMNVNTKTGTCPSNYHKFFEAYQPTAWESSVYIIGGAVCASLNAKEDLPGTLCGMQIEHTIDGPSCNHYNPGLRQCPVGYSVQATSFKMVIYLVCVKL
;
A
#
# COMPACT_ATOMS: atom_id res chain seq x y z
N MET A 1 16.68 46.01 -13.65
CA MET A 1 17.48 44.99 -12.96
C MET A 1 18.73 44.81 -13.79
N GLU A 2 19.92 44.97 -13.20
CA GLU A 2 21.16 44.70 -13.91
C GLU A 2 21.43 43.19 -13.85
N LEU A 3 21.89 42.61 -14.96
CA LEU A 3 22.25 41.20 -15.04
C LEU A 3 23.71 41.03 -14.62
N SER A 4 24.03 39.89 -14.00
CA SER A 4 25.43 39.57 -13.68
C SER A 4 26.25 39.34 -14.95
N ASP A 5 27.54 39.65 -14.89
CA ASP A 5 28.45 39.50 -16.03
C ASP A 5 28.53 38.05 -16.52
N ASN A 6 28.52 37.08 -15.59
CA ASN A 6 28.53 35.65 -15.93
C ASN A 6 27.27 35.24 -16.70
N PHE A 7 26.09 35.68 -16.25
CA PHE A 7 24.84 35.37 -16.97
C PHE A 7 24.83 36.03 -18.34
N ARG A 8 25.28 37.29 -18.42
CA ARG A 8 25.39 38.01 -19.70
C ARG A 8 26.31 37.26 -20.68
N PHE A 9 27.50 36.88 -20.24
CA PHE A 9 28.49 36.16 -21.06
C PHE A 9 27.93 34.83 -21.60
N VAL A 10 27.33 34.00 -20.75
CA VAL A 10 26.75 32.72 -21.15
C VAL A 10 25.65 32.91 -22.21
N ILE A 11 24.78 33.90 -22.04
CA ILE A 11 23.73 34.16 -23.02
C ILE A 11 24.29 34.73 -24.32
N GLU A 12 25.31 35.58 -24.28
CA GLU A 12 25.97 36.15 -25.46
C GLU A 12 26.67 35.06 -26.29
N GLU A 13 27.36 34.13 -25.64
CA GLU A 13 28.07 32.99 -26.26
C GLU A 13 27.15 31.83 -26.68
N MET A 14 25.88 31.85 -26.25
CA MET A 14 24.94 30.78 -26.58
C MET A 14 24.79 30.61 -28.10
N PRO A 15 25.07 29.41 -28.66
CA PRO A 15 24.88 29.15 -30.08
C PRO A 15 23.40 29.31 -30.44
N CYS A 16 23.12 29.87 -31.62
CA CYS A 16 21.75 30.19 -32.00
C CYS A 16 21.31 29.62 -33.33
N CYS A 17 19.98 29.40 -33.34
CA CYS A 17 19.04 29.65 -34.42
C CYS A 17 18.69 28.44 -35.29
N GLN A 18 19.13 27.26 -34.89
CA GLN A 18 18.58 25.99 -35.35
C GLN A 18 17.74 25.39 -34.23
N GLU A 19 16.40 25.44 -34.34
CA GLU A 19 15.49 25.01 -33.24
C GLU A 19 15.63 23.52 -32.88
N ASP A 20 16.08 22.70 -33.83
CA ASP A 20 16.23 21.24 -33.66
C ASP A 20 17.68 20.80 -33.43
N ASN A 21 18.60 21.73 -33.11
CA ASN A 21 19.99 21.36 -32.87
C ASN A 21 20.17 20.86 -31.43
N PRO A 22 20.54 19.58 -31.22
CA PRO A 22 20.73 19.02 -29.88
C PRO A 22 21.84 19.71 -29.09
N ASP A 23 22.89 20.20 -29.75
CA ASP A 23 24.01 20.89 -29.09
C ASP A 23 23.55 22.20 -28.41
N ILE A 24 22.55 22.87 -28.99
CA ILE A 24 21.96 24.08 -28.39
C ILE A 24 21.15 23.71 -27.15
N GLU A 25 20.38 22.62 -27.22
CA GLU A 25 19.59 22.16 -26.08
C GLU A 25 20.49 21.72 -24.92
N ASP A 26 21.57 20.99 -25.22
CA ASP A 26 22.56 20.56 -24.23
C ASP A 26 23.30 21.75 -23.63
N TYR A 27 23.67 22.76 -24.44
CA TYR A 27 24.23 24.01 -23.94
C TYR A 27 23.27 24.72 -22.96
N ILE A 28 21.98 24.83 -23.31
CA ILE A 28 20.99 25.48 -22.44
C ILE A 28 20.86 24.71 -21.11
N LYS A 29 20.83 23.38 -21.15
CA LYS A 29 20.77 22.56 -19.92
C LYS A 29 22.00 22.81 -19.04
N GLU A 30 23.19 22.61 -19.58
CA GLU A 30 24.44 22.67 -18.82
C GLU A 30 24.78 24.09 -18.34
N PHE A 31 24.72 25.07 -19.23
CA PHE A 31 25.23 26.41 -18.92
C PHE A 31 24.17 27.39 -18.45
N VAL A 32 22.89 27.18 -18.80
CA VAL A 32 21.79 28.05 -18.34
C VAL A 32 21.07 27.44 -17.15
N PHE A 33 20.48 26.24 -17.31
CA PHE A 33 19.61 25.67 -16.29
C PHE A 33 20.37 25.13 -15.08
N ASP A 34 21.44 24.35 -15.28
CA ASP A 34 22.19 23.77 -14.17
C ASP A 34 22.95 24.83 -13.37
N TYR A 35 23.38 25.92 -14.04
CA TYR A 35 24.15 26.98 -13.39
C TYR A 35 23.29 28.11 -12.78
N PHE A 36 22.25 28.57 -13.48
CA PHE A 36 21.44 29.71 -13.04
C PHE A 36 20.00 29.34 -12.64
N GLY A 37 19.56 28.11 -12.92
CA GLY A 37 18.20 27.66 -12.70
C GLY A 37 17.23 28.04 -13.83
N PHE A 38 15.98 27.60 -13.68
CA PHE A 38 14.90 27.82 -14.66
C PHE A 38 14.18 29.16 -14.49
N THR A 39 14.32 29.77 -13.30
CA THR A 39 13.58 30.95 -12.89
C THR A 39 14.49 31.90 -12.14
N TYR A 40 14.06 33.16 -12.02
CA TYR A 40 14.69 34.13 -11.14
C TYR A 40 13.66 34.70 -10.17
N VAL A 41 14.16 35.11 -9.00
CA VAL A 41 13.33 35.69 -7.95
C VAL A 41 13.14 37.18 -8.21
N THR A 42 11.89 37.63 -8.22
CA THR A 42 11.52 39.04 -8.41
C THR A 42 11.19 39.77 -7.12
N GLN A 43 10.71 39.03 -6.13
CA GLN A 43 10.33 39.54 -4.82
C GLN A 43 10.66 38.48 -3.79
N ILE A 44 11.17 38.91 -2.63
CA ILE A 44 11.42 38.07 -1.47
C ILE A 44 10.78 38.71 -0.24
N LEU A 45 10.19 37.87 0.60
CA LEU A 45 9.89 38.19 1.98
C LEU A 45 10.90 37.44 2.85
N LEU A 46 11.63 38.20 3.67
CA LEU A 46 12.58 37.66 4.63
C LEU A 46 11.95 37.59 6.02
N GLY A 47 12.12 36.47 6.71
CA GLY A 47 11.53 36.23 8.02
C GLY A 47 11.99 34.93 8.63
N GLY A 48 11.14 34.31 9.44
CA GLY A 48 11.39 33.01 10.05
C GLY A 48 10.13 32.17 10.01
N ILE A 49 10.29 30.86 9.82
CA ILE A 49 9.18 29.91 9.80
C ILE A 49 9.34 29.01 11.02
N ALA A 50 8.27 28.83 11.77
CA ALA A 50 8.15 27.75 12.72
C ALA A 50 6.95 26.89 12.32
N GLN A 51 7.20 25.62 12.10
CA GLN A 51 6.24 24.67 11.58
C GLN A 51 6.20 23.44 12.46
N GLN A 52 5.00 22.90 12.65
CA GLN A 52 4.79 21.60 13.27
C GLN A 52 4.14 20.65 12.27
N ASN A 53 4.77 19.50 12.10
CA ASN A 53 4.26 18.40 11.30
C ASN A 53 3.76 17.31 12.26
N ILE A 54 2.48 16.96 12.13
CA ILE A 54 1.83 15.89 12.91
C ILE A 54 1.40 14.81 11.93
N LEU A 55 1.81 13.58 12.21
CA LEU A 55 1.39 12.39 11.47
C LEU A 55 0.34 11.63 12.28
N MET A 56 -0.76 11.28 11.63
CA MET A 56 -1.89 10.56 12.22
C MET A 56 -2.51 9.62 11.19
N ASN A 57 -3.02 8.48 11.66
CA ASN A 57 -3.82 7.59 10.82
C ASN A 57 -5.16 8.22 10.46
N ARG A 58 -5.62 8.01 9.22
CA ARG A 58 -6.94 8.47 8.78
C ARG A 58 -8.08 7.94 9.68
N THR A 59 -8.01 6.67 10.07
CA THR A 59 -9.02 6.05 10.95
C THR A 59 -9.07 6.73 12.31
N SER A 60 -7.92 7.10 12.86
CA SER A 60 -7.81 7.85 14.11
C SER A 60 -8.38 9.27 13.98
N GLN A 61 -8.09 9.96 12.86
CA GLN A 61 -8.68 11.26 12.55
C GLN A 61 -10.22 11.19 12.55
N GLU A 62 -10.80 10.25 11.81
CA GLU A 62 -12.24 10.05 11.71
C GLU A 62 -12.87 9.70 13.08
N GLN A 63 -12.17 8.96 13.94
CA GLN A 63 -12.63 8.66 15.29
C GLN A 63 -12.63 9.88 16.20
N LEU A 64 -11.62 10.75 16.10
CA LEU A 64 -11.58 12.01 16.86
C LEU A 64 -12.71 12.95 16.42
N GLU A 65 -12.95 13.07 15.12
CA GLU A 65 -14.03 13.90 14.57
C GLU A 65 -15.42 13.37 14.99
N LYS A 66 -15.62 12.04 15.00
CA LYS A 66 -16.85 11.41 15.54
C LYS A 66 -17.08 11.69 17.02
N LYS A 67 -16.00 11.90 17.79
CA LYS A 67 -16.07 12.31 19.21
C LYS A 67 -16.32 13.81 19.38
N GLY A 68 -16.47 14.55 18.28
CA GLY A 68 -16.69 16.00 18.27
C GLY A 68 -15.42 16.84 18.40
N LEU A 69 -14.23 16.24 18.23
CA LEU A 69 -12.97 16.97 18.26
C LEU A 69 -12.67 17.55 16.87
N VAL A 70 -12.25 18.82 16.84
CA VAL A 70 -11.79 19.48 15.62
C VAL A 70 -10.28 19.32 15.54
N VAL A 71 -9.82 18.39 14.70
CA VAL A 71 -8.40 17.96 14.61
C VAL A 71 -7.45 19.13 14.33
N THR A 72 -7.83 20.07 13.47
CA THR A 72 -7.03 21.27 13.16
C THR A 72 -6.89 22.21 14.35
N HIS A 73 -7.91 22.29 15.21
CA HIS A 73 -7.87 23.07 16.44
C HIS A 73 -6.92 22.44 17.46
N GLU A 74 -7.02 21.12 17.68
CA GLU A 74 -6.16 20.41 18.63
C GLU A 74 -4.69 20.38 18.18
N ALA A 75 -4.42 20.32 16.86
CA ALA A 75 -3.09 20.50 16.31
C ALA A 75 -2.51 21.89 16.65
N LYS A 76 -3.31 22.96 16.51
CA LYS A 76 -2.91 24.32 16.92
C LYS A 76 -2.63 24.40 18.42
N VAL A 77 -3.51 23.83 19.26
CA VAL A 77 -3.30 23.77 20.72
C VAL A 77 -1.98 23.06 21.05
N THR A 78 -1.66 21.99 20.32
CA THR A 78 -0.42 21.24 20.49
C THR A 78 0.81 22.10 20.11
N PHE A 79 0.74 22.84 19.01
CA PHE A 79 1.80 23.79 18.63
C PHE A 79 1.99 24.89 19.69
N ASP A 80 0.90 25.51 20.12
CA ASP A 80 0.92 26.58 21.13
C ASP A 80 1.49 26.04 22.46
N ARG A 81 1.17 24.81 22.86
CA ARG A 81 1.74 24.19 24.07
C ARG A 81 3.23 23.92 23.93
N ALA A 82 3.66 23.39 22.79
CA ALA A 82 5.07 23.09 22.56
C ALA A 82 5.94 24.35 22.49
N THR A 83 5.41 25.43 21.92
CA THR A 83 6.11 26.72 21.80
C THR A 83 6.06 27.55 23.09
N ASN A 84 4.99 27.42 23.88
CA ASN A 84 4.83 28.12 25.17
C ASN A 84 5.39 27.34 26.37
N ALA A 85 5.88 26.10 26.24
CA ALA A 85 6.45 25.34 27.35
C ALA A 85 7.69 26.01 28.01
N SER A 86 8.28 27.03 27.37
CA SER A 86 9.34 27.89 27.95
C SER A 86 8.87 29.29 28.36
N LEU A 87 7.58 29.63 28.20
CA LEU A 87 7.02 30.94 28.56
C LEU A 87 5.89 30.74 29.58
N SER A 88 6.09 31.28 30.78
CA SER A 88 5.14 31.37 31.89
C SER A 88 3.87 32.19 31.60
N ALA A 89 3.52 32.41 30.33
CA ALA A 89 2.32 33.10 29.86
C ALA A 89 1.47 32.16 29.01
N SER A 90 0.84 31.18 29.67
CA SER A 90 -0.27 30.43 29.09
C SER A 90 -1.46 31.36 28.91
N VAL A 91 -1.56 32.00 27.74
CA VAL A 91 -2.76 32.73 27.35
C VAL A 91 -3.87 31.70 27.05
N GLY A 92 -4.63 31.35 28.09
CA GLY A 92 -6.05 30.98 27.93
C GLY A 92 -6.45 29.50 27.86
N THR A 93 -5.63 28.51 28.24
CA THR A 93 -6.04 27.08 28.18
C THR A 93 -5.96 26.35 29.53
N THR A 94 -6.49 26.95 30.60
CA THR A 94 -6.67 26.30 31.91
C THR A 94 -7.99 25.54 32.06
N ASN A 95 -8.82 25.42 31.00
CA ASN A 95 -10.02 24.60 31.07
C ASN A 95 -9.65 23.11 31.11
N SER A 96 -10.17 22.38 32.09
CA SER A 96 -9.97 20.93 32.23
C SER A 96 -10.40 20.15 30.98
N ALA A 97 -11.42 20.62 30.27
CA ALA A 97 -11.89 20.06 28.99
C ALA A 97 -10.85 20.18 27.85
N THR A 98 -10.08 21.27 27.78
CA THR A 98 -8.98 21.41 26.81
C THR A 98 -7.84 20.44 27.09
N ASN A 99 -7.67 20.00 28.35
CA ASN A 99 -6.64 19.03 28.68
C ASN A 99 -7.05 17.59 28.31
N SER A 100 -8.33 17.23 28.50
CA SER A 100 -8.85 15.92 28.08
C SER A 100 -8.82 15.76 26.56
N ASN A 101 -9.23 16.79 25.81
CA ASN A 101 -9.22 16.74 24.34
C ASN A 101 -7.79 16.63 23.80
N TYR A 102 -6.86 17.42 24.33
CA TYR A 102 -5.44 17.30 24.00
C TYR A 102 -4.88 15.90 24.26
N THR A 103 -5.17 15.30 25.43
CA THR A 103 -4.72 13.94 25.73
C THR A 103 -5.33 12.92 24.79
N SER A 104 -6.61 13.05 24.44
CA SER A 104 -7.26 12.19 23.46
C SER A 104 -6.66 12.33 22.06
N PHE A 105 -6.37 13.56 21.63
CA PHE A 105 -5.70 13.84 20.37
C PHE A 105 -4.28 13.24 20.32
N MET A 106 -3.46 13.50 21.33
CA MET A 106 -2.06 13.04 21.37
C MET A 106 -1.92 11.51 21.45
N LYS A 107 -2.92 10.79 21.94
CA LYS A 107 -2.93 9.31 21.91
C LYS A 107 -3.03 8.74 20.50
N GLU A 108 -3.60 9.51 19.58
CA GLU A 108 -3.81 9.12 18.19
C GLU A 108 -2.68 9.61 17.26
N VAL A 109 -1.81 10.49 17.75
CA VAL A 109 -0.65 11.01 17.01
C VAL A 109 0.43 9.94 16.94
N LEU A 110 0.87 9.61 15.72
CA LEU A 110 1.95 8.65 15.48
C LEU A 110 3.33 9.29 15.65
N SER A 111 3.50 10.49 15.11
CA SER A 111 4.73 11.26 15.24
C SER A 111 4.43 12.75 15.16
N MET A 112 5.29 13.54 15.80
CA MET A 112 5.21 14.99 15.82
C MET A 112 6.62 15.56 15.76
N HIS A 113 6.84 16.50 14.84
CA HIS A 113 8.11 17.18 14.70
C HIS A 113 7.90 18.69 14.56
N ILE A 114 8.71 19.48 15.25
CA ILE A 114 8.72 20.94 15.14
C ILE A 114 10.03 21.32 14.47
N THR A 115 9.93 22.13 13.43
CA THR A 115 11.06 22.64 12.68
C THR A 115 10.99 24.17 12.67
N THR A 116 12.13 24.81 12.91
CA THR A 116 12.30 26.24 12.72
C THR A 116 13.27 26.51 11.57
N LEU A 117 12.97 27.50 10.74
CA LEU A 117 13.81 27.99 9.65
C LEU A 117 14.09 29.47 9.88
N GLY A 118 15.36 29.86 9.81
CA GLY A 118 15.84 31.18 10.24
C GLY A 118 15.98 31.29 11.75
N GLY A 119 16.44 32.46 12.21
CA GLY A 119 16.85 32.68 13.59
C GLY A 119 18.10 31.87 13.96
N VAL A 120 18.41 31.85 15.25
CA VAL A 120 19.49 31.03 15.81
C VAL A 120 18.93 29.66 16.21
N PRO A 121 19.54 28.55 15.74
CA PRO A 121 19.09 27.21 16.10
C PRO A 121 19.35 26.91 17.59
N HIS A 122 18.66 25.91 18.13
CA HIS A 122 18.85 25.39 19.51
C HIS A 122 18.45 26.30 20.67
N LEU A 123 17.78 27.43 20.42
CA LEU A 123 17.22 28.24 21.51
C LEU A 123 16.08 27.50 22.23
N HIS A 124 16.05 27.60 23.56
CA HIS A 124 15.14 26.83 24.41
C HIS A 124 13.70 27.35 24.40
N SER A 125 13.49 28.61 24.02
CA SER A 125 12.15 29.21 23.93
C SER A 125 11.83 29.75 22.54
N PHE A 126 10.56 29.68 22.18
CA PHE A 126 10.05 30.24 20.94
C PHE A 126 10.25 31.76 20.85
N SER A 127 10.08 32.48 21.97
CA SER A 127 10.27 33.94 21.99
C SER A 127 11.73 34.34 21.81
N GLU A 128 12.68 33.62 22.41
CA GLU A 128 14.11 33.88 22.18
C GLU A 128 14.44 33.64 20.71
N TRP A 129 14.01 32.50 20.16
CA TRP A 129 14.17 32.20 18.73
C TRP A 129 13.60 33.31 17.85
N ALA A 130 12.34 33.71 18.08
CA ALA A 130 11.66 34.72 17.29
C ALA A 130 12.40 36.07 17.30
N SER A 131 13.01 36.45 18.43
CA SER A 131 13.78 37.71 18.53
C SER A 131 15.07 37.69 17.70
N THR A 132 15.61 36.52 17.37
CA THR A 132 16.81 36.39 16.53
C THR A 132 16.52 36.36 15.03
N VAL A 133 15.26 36.22 14.62
CA VAL A 133 14.85 36.10 13.20
C VAL A 133 15.24 37.34 12.41
N ALA A 134 15.08 38.54 12.97
CA ALA A 134 15.45 39.78 12.27
C ALA A 134 16.95 39.85 11.92
N ALA A 135 17.81 39.25 12.75
CA ALA A 135 19.25 39.20 12.52
C ALA A 135 19.68 38.03 11.62
N ASN A 136 18.91 36.94 11.58
CA ASN A 136 19.19 35.74 10.81
C ASN A 136 17.96 35.29 10.00
N PRO A 137 17.43 36.11 9.09
CA PRO A 137 16.22 35.76 8.38
C PRO A 137 16.50 34.72 7.28
N VAL A 138 15.46 34.01 6.89
CA VAL A 138 15.41 33.17 5.69
C VAL A 138 14.33 33.67 4.74
N ILE A 139 14.37 33.24 3.49
CA ILE A 139 13.29 33.51 2.52
C ILE A 139 12.07 32.69 2.96
N VAL A 140 10.98 33.38 3.31
CA VAL A 140 9.72 32.73 3.73
C VAL A 140 8.65 32.76 2.65
N GLU A 141 8.73 33.72 1.74
CA GLU A 141 7.88 33.85 0.57
C GLU A 141 8.70 34.45 -0.56
N PHE A 142 8.45 34.03 -1.79
CA PHE A 142 9.11 34.57 -2.97
C PHE A 142 8.23 34.46 -4.21
N THR A 143 8.43 35.38 -5.15
CA THR A 143 7.78 35.34 -6.47
C THR A 143 8.80 35.05 -7.54
N LEU A 144 8.56 33.99 -8.32
CA LEU A 144 9.41 33.58 -9.42
C LEU A 144 8.93 34.12 -10.76
N ARG A 145 9.86 34.27 -11.70
CA ARG A 145 9.58 34.44 -13.13
C ARG A 145 10.55 33.60 -13.95
N ASP A 146 10.12 33.18 -15.12
CA ASP A 146 10.92 32.35 -16.01
C ASP A 146 12.19 33.07 -16.49
N ILE A 147 13.32 32.35 -16.50
CA ILE A 147 14.63 32.94 -16.80
C ILE A 147 14.71 33.54 -18.21
N PHE A 148 14.00 32.95 -19.18
CA PHE A 148 13.97 33.46 -20.56
C PHE A 148 13.39 34.88 -20.65
N ARG A 149 12.58 35.32 -19.68
CA ARG A 149 12.05 36.70 -19.65
C ARG A 149 13.12 37.77 -19.42
N LEU A 150 14.33 37.38 -18.99
CA LEU A 150 15.48 38.28 -18.87
C LEU A 150 16.11 38.62 -20.22
N LEU A 151 15.91 37.77 -21.24
CA LEU A 151 16.51 37.91 -22.57
C LEU A 151 15.73 38.92 -23.41
N THR A 152 15.91 40.20 -23.10
CA THR A 152 15.28 41.32 -23.79
C THR A 152 16.33 42.21 -24.43
N LYS A 153 15.91 43.01 -25.43
CA LYS A 153 16.77 44.05 -26.04
C LYS A 153 17.28 45.08 -25.04
N GLN A 154 16.57 45.30 -23.93
CA GLN A 154 17.01 46.22 -22.89
C GLN A 154 18.26 45.70 -22.17
N HIS A 155 18.32 44.39 -21.89
CA HIS A 155 19.46 43.79 -21.20
C HIS A 155 20.59 43.39 -22.15
N PHE A 156 20.26 43.02 -23.40
CA PHE A 156 21.19 42.62 -24.45
C PHE A 156 21.01 43.50 -25.71
N PRO A 157 21.40 44.79 -25.65
CA PRO A 157 21.16 45.73 -26.75
C PRO A 157 21.98 45.41 -28.02
N ASN A 158 23.11 44.71 -27.86
CA ASN A 158 24.04 44.40 -28.96
C ASN A 158 23.82 43.01 -29.58
N ASP A 159 22.90 42.20 -29.02
CA ASP A 159 22.59 40.87 -29.56
C ASP A 159 21.29 40.94 -30.40
N PRO A 160 21.39 40.96 -31.75
CA PRO A 160 20.21 41.02 -32.61
C PRO A 160 19.35 39.75 -32.55
N LEU A 161 19.90 38.63 -32.06
CA LEU A 161 19.26 37.32 -32.00
C LEU A 161 18.68 37.00 -30.63
N ILE A 162 18.74 37.93 -29.66
CA ILE A 162 18.31 37.69 -28.27
C ILE A 162 16.88 37.17 -28.16
N LYS A 163 15.97 37.61 -29.05
CA LYS A 163 14.58 37.11 -29.08
C LYS A 163 14.51 35.64 -29.46
N ASN A 164 15.34 35.19 -30.40
CA ASN A 164 15.41 33.79 -30.80
C ASN A 164 16.01 32.95 -29.68
N LYS A 165 17.08 33.44 -29.04
CA LYS A 165 17.69 32.82 -27.86
C LYS A 165 16.68 32.65 -26.72
N SER A 166 15.88 33.68 -26.42
CA SER A 166 14.76 33.60 -25.46
C SER A 166 13.78 32.49 -25.81
N LYS A 167 13.38 32.37 -27.08
CA LYS A 167 12.45 31.33 -27.53
C LYS A 167 13.05 29.93 -27.40
N LEU A 168 14.34 29.76 -27.70
CA LEU A 168 15.05 28.48 -27.55
C LEU A 168 15.09 28.03 -26.09
N ILE A 169 15.38 28.96 -25.15
CA ILE A 169 15.35 28.65 -23.71
C ILE A 169 13.92 28.33 -23.24
N GLU A 170 12.92 29.07 -23.70
CA GLU A 170 11.50 28.78 -23.41
C GLU A 170 11.09 27.38 -23.92
N GLN A 171 11.49 27.03 -25.15
CA GLN A 171 11.25 25.71 -25.72
C GLN A 171 11.97 24.61 -24.94
N ALA A 172 13.24 24.80 -24.58
CA ALA A 172 14.00 23.85 -23.76
C ALA A 172 13.36 23.67 -22.38
N LEU A 173 12.89 24.74 -21.74
CA LEU A 173 12.15 24.68 -20.49
C LEU A 173 10.83 23.93 -20.66
N THR A 174 10.08 24.19 -21.73
CA THR A 174 8.83 23.50 -22.01
C THR A 174 9.06 22.00 -22.22
N LYS A 175 10.05 21.63 -23.04
CA LYS A 175 10.46 20.22 -23.22
C LYS A 175 10.87 19.59 -21.89
N TYR A 176 11.58 20.32 -21.03
CA TYR A 176 11.91 19.85 -19.69
C TYR A 176 10.62 19.65 -18.86
N LEU A 177 9.70 20.60 -18.81
CA LEU A 177 8.47 20.42 -18.03
C LEU A 177 7.54 19.32 -18.58
N ASP A 178 7.54 19.10 -19.90
CA ASP A 178 6.71 18.09 -20.57
C ASP A 178 7.36 16.70 -20.61
N ALA A 179 8.67 16.59 -20.35
CA ALA A 179 9.33 15.30 -20.32
C ALA A 179 8.77 14.46 -19.18
N SER A 180 8.59 13.17 -19.46
CA SER A 180 8.12 12.21 -18.46
C SER A 180 8.97 12.31 -17.19
N PRO A 181 8.36 12.29 -16.00
CA PRO A 181 9.10 12.31 -14.76
C PRO A 181 10.13 11.18 -14.77
N TYR A 182 11.34 11.49 -14.35
CA TYR A 182 12.38 10.52 -14.11
C TYR A 182 12.00 9.66 -12.90
N CYS A 183 11.86 8.36 -13.13
CA CYS A 183 11.83 7.37 -12.08
C CYS A 183 13.07 6.48 -12.18
N PHE A 184 13.65 6.21 -11.01
CA PHE A 184 14.81 5.32 -10.91
C PHE A 184 14.49 3.93 -11.49
N ASP A 185 15.36 3.44 -12.37
CA ASP A 185 15.19 2.20 -13.13
C ASP A 185 13.84 2.04 -13.84
N LYS A 186 13.20 3.17 -14.21
CA LYS A 186 11.89 3.21 -14.88
C LYS A 186 10.80 2.40 -14.16
N CYS A 187 10.90 2.24 -12.84
CA CYS A 187 9.95 1.42 -12.08
C CYS A 187 9.96 -0.07 -12.46
N GLY A 188 11.16 -0.61 -12.68
CA GLY A 188 11.39 -2.05 -12.79
C GLY A 188 11.42 -2.57 -14.23
N GLY A 189 11.46 -1.67 -15.22
CA GLY A 189 11.41 -1.97 -16.66
C GLY A 189 10.69 -0.84 -17.40
N ASP A 190 10.51 -0.92 -18.72
CA ASP A 190 9.74 0.09 -19.48
C ASP A 190 8.22 -0.01 -19.16
N ASP A 191 7.80 0.42 -17.97
CA ASP A 191 6.42 0.39 -17.43
C ASP A 191 5.82 -1.02 -17.21
N GLU A 192 6.65 -2.07 -17.24
CA GLU A 192 6.19 -3.45 -17.04
C GLU A 192 5.72 -3.72 -15.61
N HIS A 193 6.44 -3.21 -14.60
CA HIS A 193 6.21 -3.54 -13.18
C HIS A 193 5.56 -2.40 -12.37
N GLY A 194 5.56 -1.18 -12.89
CA GLY A 194 4.98 -0.01 -12.23
C GLY A 194 4.79 1.13 -13.21
N ALA A 195 4.18 2.22 -12.73
CA ALA A 195 4.08 3.47 -13.47
C ALA A 195 4.84 4.56 -12.71
N CYS A 196 5.52 5.43 -13.44
CA CYS A 196 6.16 6.60 -12.86
C CYS A 196 5.14 7.71 -12.62
N GLU A 197 4.79 7.99 -11.37
CA GLU A 197 3.87 9.08 -11.02
C GLU A 197 4.67 10.32 -10.59
N PRO A 198 4.38 11.52 -11.16
CA PRO A 198 5.09 12.72 -10.79
C PRO A 198 4.84 13.07 -9.32
N THR A 199 5.90 13.44 -8.60
CA THR A 199 5.79 13.88 -7.20
C THR A 199 5.25 15.30 -7.05
N GLY A 200 5.17 16.04 -8.17
CA GLY A 200 4.90 17.48 -8.18
C GLY A 200 6.12 18.35 -7.85
N TYR A 201 7.28 17.75 -7.61
CA TYR A 201 8.55 18.43 -7.35
C TYR A 201 9.60 17.98 -8.36
N PHE A 202 10.01 18.91 -9.24
CA PHE A 202 10.96 18.67 -10.34
C PHE A 202 10.48 17.54 -11.29
N GLN A 203 11.31 17.15 -12.27
CA GLN A 203 11.09 15.96 -13.08
C GLN A 203 11.34 14.65 -12.28
N PHE A 204 11.05 14.60 -10.98
CA PHE A 204 11.16 13.36 -10.22
C PHE A 204 9.78 12.73 -10.04
N GLY A 205 9.70 11.46 -10.37
CA GLY A 205 8.55 10.62 -10.08
C GLY A 205 8.83 9.64 -8.95
N ILE A 206 7.76 9.10 -8.41
CA ILE A 206 7.77 7.92 -7.56
C ILE A 206 7.19 6.74 -8.35
N CYS A 207 7.75 5.56 -8.10
CA CYS A 207 7.25 4.36 -8.73
C CYS A 207 6.02 3.84 -8.00
N LYS A 208 4.89 3.83 -8.70
CA LYS A 208 3.68 3.16 -8.25
C LYS A 208 3.63 1.76 -8.85
N CYS A 209 3.94 0.79 -8.01
CA CYS A 209 4.01 -0.60 -8.45
C CYS A 209 2.64 -1.16 -8.78
N LYS A 210 2.60 -2.03 -9.80
CA LYS A 210 1.44 -2.88 -10.05
C LYS A 210 1.28 -3.88 -8.88
N PRO A 211 0.09 -4.47 -8.66
CA PRO A 211 -0.20 -5.29 -7.49
C PRO A 211 0.77 -6.46 -7.22
N GLU A 212 1.44 -6.97 -8.25
CA GLU A 212 2.41 -8.07 -8.14
C GLU A 212 3.84 -7.62 -7.79
N TRP A 213 4.10 -6.32 -7.66
CA TRP A 213 5.43 -5.75 -7.53
C TRP A 213 5.54 -4.81 -6.32
N THR A 214 6.73 -4.73 -5.75
CA THR A 214 7.06 -3.92 -4.57
C THR A 214 8.50 -3.42 -4.63
N GLY A 215 8.90 -2.67 -3.61
CA GLY A 215 10.17 -1.97 -3.54
C GLY A 215 10.06 -0.57 -4.13
N TYR A 216 11.05 0.27 -3.84
CA TYR A 216 11.06 1.68 -4.22
C TYR A 216 11.05 1.93 -5.74
N ASN A 217 11.41 0.92 -6.53
CA ASN A 217 11.43 0.94 -7.98
C ASN A 217 10.71 -0.28 -8.60
N CYS A 218 9.83 -0.97 -7.86
CA CYS A 218 9.04 -2.10 -8.37
C CYS A 218 9.84 -3.29 -8.94
N GLN A 219 11.14 -3.43 -8.60
CA GLN A 219 11.95 -4.55 -9.07
C GLN A 219 11.72 -5.85 -8.31
N LYS A 220 11.08 -5.78 -7.13
CA LYS A 220 10.82 -6.97 -6.33
C LYS A 220 9.42 -7.45 -6.63
N VAL A 221 9.25 -8.74 -6.88
CA VAL A 221 7.92 -9.34 -6.82
C VAL A 221 7.41 -9.13 -5.39
N ALA A 222 6.24 -8.53 -5.27
CA ALA A 222 5.58 -8.40 -3.97
C ALA A 222 5.42 -9.80 -3.41
N GLU A 223 6.05 -10.07 -2.27
CA GLU A 223 5.74 -11.29 -1.54
C GLU A 223 4.25 -11.21 -1.21
N PRO A 224 3.42 -12.17 -1.68
CA PRO A 224 2.00 -12.11 -1.43
C PRO A 224 1.81 -12.07 0.09
N GLU A 225 1.06 -11.07 0.55
CA GLU A 225 0.66 -11.00 1.95
C GLU A 225 -0.32 -12.15 2.20
N ILE A 226 0.23 -13.30 2.59
CA ILE A 226 -0.55 -14.45 3.05
C ILE A 226 -1.23 -13.97 4.32
N LEU A 227 -2.51 -13.59 4.22
CA LEU A 227 -3.20 -13.10 5.40
C LEU A 227 -3.25 -14.24 6.45
N LEU A 228 -3.50 -13.90 7.71
CA LEU A 228 -3.32 -14.81 8.83
C LEU A 228 -4.33 -15.96 8.80
N GLY A 229 -3.84 -17.20 8.63
CA GLY A 229 -4.27 -18.56 9.08
C GLY A 229 -5.04 -19.47 8.08
N THR A 230 -4.49 -19.47 6.88
CA THR A 230 -4.76 -20.45 5.82
C THR A 230 -4.96 -21.82 6.38
N ILE A 231 -5.96 -22.54 5.88
CA ILE A 231 -6.04 -23.98 6.08
C ILE A 231 -5.44 -24.65 4.85
N CYS A 232 -4.37 -25.42 5.04
CA CYS A 232 -3.84 -26.32 4.02
C CYS A 232 -3.69 -27.75 4.58
N GLY A 233 -3.56 -28.75 3.71
CA GLY A 233 -3.14 -30.11 4.07
C GLY A 233 -4.18 -30.91 4.85
N LEU A 234 -5.42 -30.97 4.36
CA LEU A 234 -6.48 -31.75 5.01
C LEU A 234 -6.20 -33.26 4.89
N ASN A 235 -5.75 -33.88 5.98
CA ASN A 235 -5.55 -35.32 6.04
C ASN A 235 -6.63 -35.98 6.90
N TYR A 236 -7.40 -36.89 6.29
CA TYR A 236 -8.32 -37.78 6.98
C TYR A 236 -8.04 -39.21 6.51
N ARG A 237 -8.12 -40.21 7.41
CA ARG A 237 -7.70 -41.63 7.18
C ARG A 237 -8.17 -42.27 5.87
N HIS A 238 -9.21 -41.74 5.24
CA HIS A 238 -9.78 -42.23 3.98
C HIS A 238 -9.99 -41.15 2.89
N LEU A 239 -9.56 -39.91 3.13
CA LEU A 239 -9.63 -38.80 2.17
C LEU A 239 -8.22 -38.19 2.04
N SER A 240 -7.51 -38.61 1.00
CA SER A 240 -6.21 -38.04 0.63
C SER A 240 -6.40 -36.71 -0.10
N LEU A 241 -6.89 -35.70 0.62
CA LEU A 241 -6.97 -34.34 0.10
C LEU A 241 -5.61 -33.66 0.23
N ASN A 242 -4.77 -33.88 -0.78
CA ASN A 242 -3.48 -33.21 -0.93
C ASN A 242 -3.69 -31.75 -1.38
N VAL A 243 -4.22 -30.90 -0.50
CA VAL A 243 -4.02 -29.45 -0.65
C VAL A 243 -2.56 -29.19 -0.32
N ASN A 244 -1.78 -28.82 -1.33
CA ASN A 244 -0.33 -28.82 -1.29
C ASN A 244 0.22 -27.82 -0.25
N CYS A 245 0.48 -28.27 0.99
CA CYS A 245 1.26 -27.53 2.00
C CYS A 245 2.77 -27.68 1.75
N GLY A 246 3.24 -27.39 0.53
CA GLY A 246 4.65 -27.67 0.17
C GLY A 246 5.01 -29.17 0.22
N GLY A 247 4.03 -30.05 -0.04
CA GLY A 247 4.22 -31.49 -0.15
C GLY A 247 4.17 -32.28 1.16
N LEU A 248 3.95 -31.64 2.31
CA LEU A 248 3.95 -32.29 3.62
C LEU A 248 2.57 -32.81 4.04
N ARG A 249 2.54 -34.00 4.66
CA ARG A 249 1.38 -34.59 5.33
C ARG A 249 1.37 -34.15 6.80
N PRO A 250 0.43 -33.31 7.25
CA PRO A 250 0.54 -32.70 8.59
C PRO A 250 0.61 -33.70 9.74
N LYS A 251 -0.16 -34.79 9.66
CA LYS A 251 -0.18 -35.84 10.69
C LYS A 251 1.13 -36.63 10.78
N ASP A 252 1.78 -36.88 9.65
CA ASP A 252 2.92 -37.80 9.55
C ASP A 252 4.28 -37.06 9.50
N GLN A 253 4.30 -35.88 8.91
CA GLN A 253 5.49 -35.12 8.54
C GLN A 253 5.54 -33.73 9.20
N GLY A 254 4.52 -33.34 9.96
CA GLY A 254 4.39 -32.02 10.55
C GLY A 254 4.06 -30.94 9.51
N CYS A 255 4.04 -29.68 9.97
CA CYS A 255 3.76 -28.51 9.14
C CYS A 255 5.06 -27.82 8.68
N PRO A 256 5.04 -27.08 7.55
CA PRO A 256 6.19 -26.29 7.11
C PRO A 256 6.68 -25.28 8.16
N THR A 257 7.94 -24.86 8.10
CA THR A 257 8.49 -23.86 9.03
C THR A 257 7.66 -22.57 9.04
N GLY A 258 7.29 -22.10 10.24
CA GLY A 258 6.39 -20.97 10.42
C GLY A 258 4.90 -21.33 10.32
N TRP A 259 4.56 -22.61 10.38
CA TRP A 259 3.19 -23.12 10.46
C TRP A 259 3.02 -24.07 11.66
N GLY A 260 1.94 -23.88 12.40
CA GLY A 260 1.50 -24.74 13.49
C GLY A 260 0.56 -25.83 12.98
N GLN A 261 0.54 -26.94 13.71
CA GLN A 261 -0.35 -28.07 13.47
C GLN A 261 -1.56 -27.97 14.40
N TYR A 262 -2.76 -28.24 13.87
CA TYR A 262 -3.97 -28.30 14.68
C TYR A 262 -4.75 -29.59 14.39
N GLU A 263 -5.05 -30.33 15.46
CA GLU A 263 -5.81 -31.57 15.42
C GLU A 263 -7.19 -31.35 16.04
N TRP A 264 -8.24 -31.56 15.24
CA TRP A 264 -9.62 -31.39 15.67
C TRP A 264 -10.14 -32.67 16.32
N SER A 265 -10.18 -32.68 17.65
CA SER A 265 -10.92 -33.70 18.40
C SER A 265 -12.43 -33.42 18.34
N PRO A 266 -13.31 -34.41 18.07
CA PRO A 266 -13.06 -35.86 17.99
C PRO A 266 -12.87 -36.41 16.56
N THR A 267 -12.63 -35.55 15.57
CA THR A 267 -12.72 -35.92 14.14
C THR A 267 -11.45 -36.51 13.52
N GLU A 268 -10.34 -36.57 14.27
CA GLU A 268 -8.99 -36.95 13.80
C GLU A 268 -8.49 -36.10 12.61
N LEU A 269 -9.08 -34.93 12.34
CA LEU A 269 -8.69 -34.07 11.24
C LEU A 269 -7.46 -33.24 11.66
N THR A 270 -6.37 -33.38 10.93
CA THR A 270 -5.15 -32.58 11.14
C THR A 270 -4.96 -31.58 10.01
N THR A 271 -4.68 -30.31 10.36
CA THR A 271 -4.47 -29.21 9.41
C THR A 271 -3.23 -28.38 9.81
N CYS A 272 -2.62 -27.72 8.83
CA CYS A 272 -1.57 -26.71 9.09
C CYS A 272 -2.13 -25.29 8.99
N TYR A 273 -1.66 -24.41 9.87
CA TYR A 273 -1.97 -22.96 9.89
C TYR A 273 -0.70 -22.15 10.15
N LYS A 274 -0.54 -20.94 9.61
CA LYS A 274 0.71 -20.13 9.75
C LYS A 274 0.87 -19.56 11.17
N GLU A 275 1.97 -19.88 11.85
CA GLU A 275 2.29 -19.44 13.22
C GLU A 275 2.63 -17.93 13.27
N LYS A 276 2.11 -17.26 14.31
CA LYS A 276 1.90 -15.80 14.53
C LYS A 276 0.46 -15.31 14.39
N SER A 277 -0.46 -16.15 13.92
CA SER A 277 -1.87 -15.99 14.29
C SER A 277 -1.99 -16.20 15.80
N GLU A 278 -2.58 -15.25 16.53
CA GLU A 278 -3.18 -15.60 17.83
C GLU A 278 -4.07 -16.84 17.63
N ARG A 279 -4.14 -17.74 18.61
CA ARG A 279 -5.08 -18.88 18.59
C ARG A 279 -6.45 -18.34 18.18
N GLY A 280 -6.90 -18.69 16.97
CA GLY A 280 -8.14 -18.17 16.41
C GLY A 280 -8.02 -17.10 15.32
N ALA A 281 -6.92 -16.93 14.56
CA ALA A 281 -6.93 -16.08 13.34
C ALA A 281 -6.42 -16.78 12.02
N PRO A 282 -7.10 -16.72 10.85
CA PRO A 282 -7.21 -17.68 9.69
C PRO A 282 -7.48 -17.20 8.20
N VAL A 283 -6.69 -17.48 7.15
CA VAL A 283 -6.85 -17.01 5.74
C VAL A 283 -6.20 -17.89 4.64
N VAL A 284 -6.88 -18.33 3.56
CA VAL A 284 -6.42 -18.66 2.14
C VAL A 284 -5.75 -20.01 1.76
N GLY A 285 -6.52 -20.98 1.25
CA GLY A 285 -6.04 -22.21 0.55
C GLY A 285 -7.10 -23.28 0.25
N THR A 286 -8.03 -23.05 -0.68
CA THR A 286 -9.39 -23.62 -0.57
C THR A 286 -9.80 -24.72 -1.54
N LEU A 287 -10.63 -25.66 -1.03
CA LEU A 287 -11.33 -26.72 -1.75
C LEU A 287 -12.81 -26.40 -2.01
N CYS A 288 -13.34 -26.81 -3.17
CA CYS A 288 -14.77 -26.91 -3.47
C CYS A 288 -15.15 -28.33 -3.93
N GLY A 289 -16.41 -28.72 -3.73
CA GLY A 289 -16.97 -29.92 -4.35
C GLY A 289 -16.49 -31.25 -3.76
N LEU A 290 -16.65 -31.46 -2.45
CA LEU A 290 -16.50 -32.79 -1.86
C LEU A 290 -17.79 -33.60 -2.05
N TYR A 291 -17.70 -34.75 -2.72
CA TYR A 291 -18.77 -35.73 -2.83
C TYR A 291 -18.35 -37.06 -2.18
N SER A 292 -19.20 -37.64 -1.34
CA SER A 292 -18.97 -38.93 -0.69
C SER A 292 -20.25 -39.76 -0.67
N GLU A 293 -20.18 -41.02 -1.12
CA GLU A 293 -21.31 -41.97 -1.16
C GLU A 293 -21.37 -42.90 0.07
N TYR A 294 -21.07 -42.41 1.28
CA TYR A 294 -21.23 -43.21 2.51
C TYR A 294 -22.51 -42.83 3.26
N HIS A 295 -23.48 -43.76 3.28
CA HIS A 295 -24.79 -43.72 3.96
C HIS A 295 -25.71 -42.52 3.66
N ALA A 296 -26.82 -42.79 2.96
CA ALA A 296 -28.14 -42.12 2.98
C ALA A 296 -28.24 -40.56 2.96
N MET A 297 -27.15 -39.82 2.76
CA MET A 297 -27.17 -38.37 2.58
C MET A 297 -26.46 -38.01 1.28
N LYS A 298 -27.25 -37.71 0.25
CA LYS A 298 -26.76 -37.05 -0.96
C LYS A 298 -26.46 -35.60 -0.59
N GLN A 299 -25.20 -35.22 -0.50
CA GLN A 299 -24.82 -33.82 -0.34
C GLN A 299 -23.88 -33.40 -1.46
N ASN A 300 -24.26 -32.30 -2.13
CA ASN A 300 -23.46 -31.61 -3.14
C ASN A 300 -23.01 -30.28 -2.53
N ILE A 301 -21.71 -30.10 -2.35
CA ILE A 301 -21.14 -28.76 -2.17
C ILE A 301 -21.10 -28.13 -3.56
N ASN A 302 -22.12 -27.34 -3.89
CA ASN A 302 -22.35 -26.81 -5.23
C ASN A 302 -21.41 -25.64 -5.53
N CYS A 303 -20.55 -25.76 -6.55
CA CYS A 303 -19.61 -24.72 -6.97
C CYS A 303 -20.27 -23.64 -7.87
N ASN A 304 -21.44 -23.14 -7.42
CA ASN A 304 -22.20 -22.01 -7.96
C ASN A 304 -22.69 -22.06 -9.43
N MET A 305 -22.75 -23.23 -10.07
CA MET A 305 -23.53 -23.48 -11.29
C MET A 305 -23.95 -24.96 -11.28
N ASN A 306 -25.05 -25.34 -11.96
CA ASN A 306 -25.62 -26.71 -12.03
C ASN A 306 -24.66 -27.76 -12.64
N VAL A 307 -23.51 -27.99 -12.02
CA VAL A 307 -22.47 -28.92 -12.47
C VAL A 307 -22.55 -30.14 -11.57
N ASN A 308 -23.02 -31.23 -12.15
CA ASN A 308 -23.05 -32.52 -11.50
C ASN A 308 -21.63 -33.10 -11.46
N THR A 309 -20.95 -33.03 -10.32
CA THR A 309 -19.60 -33.62 -10.16
C THR A 309 -19.56 -35.12 -10.44
N LYS A 310 -20.74 -35.79 -10.46
CA LYS A 310 -20.92 -37.18 -10.90
C LYS A 310 -20.71 -37.40 -12.40
N THR A 311 -20.86 -36.38 -13.24
CA THR A 311 -20.73 -36.48 -14.72
C THR A 311 -19.37 -36.03 -15.26
N GLY A 312 -18.42 -35.69 -14.38
CA GLY A 312 -16.99 -35.72 -14.72
C GLY A 312 -16.33 -34.41 -15.20
N THR A 313 -17.00 -33.25 -15.20
CA THR A 313 -16.39 -31.97 -15.61
C THR A 313 -16.39 -30.95 -14.47
N CYS A 314 -15.22 -30.43 -14.12
CA CYS A 314 -15.09 -29.26 -13.23
C CYS A 314 -15.39 -27.97 -14.03
N PRO A 315 -15.85 -26.89 -13.37
CA PRO A 315 -15.98 -25.57 -14.01
C PRO A 315 -14.66 -25.10 -14.64
N SER A 316 -14.73 -24.23 -15.65
CA SER A 316 -13.54 -23.57 -16.21
C SER A 316 -12.72 -22.90 -15.10
N ASN A 317 -11.41 -23.17 -15.04
CA ASN A 317 -10.43 -22.79 -14.00
C ASN A 317 -10.33 -23.70 -12.76
N TYR A 318 -11.02 -24.84 -12.76
CA TYR A 318 -10.88 -25.89 -11.74
C TYR A 318 -10.35 -27.18 -12.35
N HIS A 319 -9.38 -27.81 -11.69
CA HIS A 319 -8.82 -29.10 -12.06
C HIS A 319 -9.47 -30.22 -11.23
N LYS A 320 -9.90 -31.29 -11.91
CA LYS A 320 -10.40 -32.51 -11.26
C LYS A 320 -9.21 -33.29 -10.71
N PHE A 321 -9.13 -33.45 -9.39
CA PHE A 321 -7.99 -34.11 -8.75
C PHE A 321 -8.19 -35.62 -8.53
N PHE A 322 -9.44 -36.10 -8.53
CA PHE A 322 -9.73 -37.52 -8.32
C PHE A 322 -10.86 -38.02 -9.22
N GLU A 323 -10.62 -39.19 -9.82
CA GLU A 323 -11.63 -40.11 -10.35
C GLU A 323 -11.19 -41.51 -9.96
N ALA A 324 -11.71 -42.03 -8.84
CA ALA A 324 -11.48 -43.42 -8.49
C ALA A 324 -12.38 -44.29 -9.36
N TYR A 325 -11.81 -44.94 -10.38
CA TYR A 325 -12.47 -46.02 -11.09
C TYR A 325 -11.50 -47.19 -11.22
N GLN A 326 -11.84 -48.32 -10.60
CA GLN A 326 -12.15 -49.52 -11.39
C GLN A 326 -12.68 -50.67 -10.52
N PRO A 327 -13.64 -51.45 -11.07
CA PRO A 327 -13.93 -52.80 -10.62
C PRO A 327 -13.18 -53.82 -11.48
N THR A 328 -12.55 -54.81 -10.86
CA THR A 328 -12.44 -56.15 -11.44
C THR A 328 -13.00 -57.15 -10.44
N ALA A 329 -14.06 -57.80 -10.90
CA ALA A 329 -15.00 -58.55 -10.10
C ALA A 329 -14.46 -59.94 -9.77
N TRP A 330 -14.26 -60.25 -8.49
CA TRP A 330 -14.47 -61.60 -7.95
C TRP A 330 -15.11 -61.49 -6.55
N GLU A 331 -16.39 -61.88 -6.53
CA GLU A 331 -17.27 -62.31 -5.43
C GLU A 331 -17.50 -61.41 -4.18
N SER A 332 -18.68 -60.76 -4.24
CA SER A 332 -19.71 -60.68 -3.18
C SER A 332 -19.52 -59.80 -1.94
N SER A 333 -18.90 -58.62 -2.06
CA SER A 333 -19.37 -57.37 -1.41
C SER A 333 -18.46 -56.18 -1.74
N VAL A 334 -18.74 -55.50 -2.87
CA VAL A 334 -17.95 -54.34 -3.31
C VAL A 334 -18.74 -53.05 -3.01
N TYR A 335 -18.21 -52.25 -2.09
CA TYR A 335 -18.65 -50.86 -1.87
C TYR A 335 -17.97 -49.96 -2.91
N ILE A 336 -18.75 -49.29 -3.75
CA ILE A 336 -18.23 -48.28 -4.68
C ILE A 336 -18.02 -46.99 -3.88
N ILE A 337 -16.77 -46.54 -3.75
CA ILE A 337 -16.44 -45.23 -3.16
C ILE A 337 -16.08 -44.30 -4.31
N GLY A 338 -17.09 -43.66 -4.90
CA GLY A 338 -16.89 -42.60 -5.88
C GLY A 338 -16.81 -41.24 -5.17
N GLY A 339 -15.62 -40.64 -5.14
CA GLY A 339 -15.42 -39.25 -4.71
C GLY A 339 -14.69 -38.47 -5.80
N ALA A 340 -15.23 -37.33 -6.20
CA ALA A 340 -14.55 -36.38 -7.06
C ALA A 340 -14.38 -35.06 -6.29
N VAL A 341 -13.22 -34.42 -6.45
CA VAL A 341 -12.94 -33.09 -5.90
C VAL A 341 -12.40 -32.21 -7.03
N CYS A 342 -12.97 -31.02 -7.15
CA CYS A 342 -12.52 -29.99 -8.09
C CYS A 342 -11.72 -28.95 -7.29
N ALA A 343 -10.43 -28.80 -7.57
CA ALA A 343 -9.60 -27.78 -6.96
C ALA A 343 -9.12 -26.80 -8.02
N SER A 344 -9.24 -25.50 -7.76
CA SER A 344 -8.61 -24.50 -8.63
C SER A 344 -7.10 -24.57 -8.41
N LEU A 345 -6.34 -24.72 -9.49
CA LEU A 345 -4.89 -24.55 -9.47
C LEU A 345 -4.58 -23.23 -10.14
N ASN A 346 -4.51 -22.19 -9.34
CA ASN A 346 -3.54 -21.14 -9.61
C ASN A 346 -3.08 -20.55 -8.27
N ALA A 347 -1.77 -20.55 -8.05
CA ALA A 347 -1.14 -20.04 -6.83
C ALA A 347 -0.98 -18.51 -6.84
N LYS A 348 -1.80 -17.83 -7.65
CA LYS A 348 -1.86 -16.38 -7.72
C LYS A 348 -3.33 -15.96 -7.66
N GLU A 349 -3.60 -15.17 -6.62
CA GLU A 349 -4.69 -14.19 -6.52
C GLU A 349 -5.99 -14.51 -5.79
N ASP A 350 -6.54 -13.39 -5.36
CA ASP A 350 -7.58 -13.03 -4.43
C ASP A 350 -9.00 -13.31 -5.00
N LEU A 351 -9.21 -14.55 -5.46
CA LEU A 351 -10.40 -14.95 -6.22
C LEU A 351 -11.54 -15.57 -5.37
N PRO A 352 -12.79 -15.56 -5.88
CA PRO A 352 -13.94 -16.24 -5.30
C PRO A 352 -13.65 -17.68 -4.92
N GLY A 353 -14.17 -18.12 -3.77
CA GLY A 353 -13.94 -19.46 -3.27
C GLY A 353 -12.72 -19.58 -2.35
N THR A 354 -12.24 -18.51 -1.75
CA THR A 354 -11.25 -18.54 -0.66
C THR A 354 -11.94 -18.76 0.69
N LEU A 355 -11.51 -19.75 1.49
CA LEU A 355 -11.97 -20.04 2.85
C LEU A 355 -11.17 -19.22 3.85
N CYS A 356 -11.90 -18.67 4.80
CA CYS A 356 -11.39 -17.90 5.90
C CYS A 356 -12.13 -18.34 7.17
N GLY A 357 -11.41 -18.95 8.11
CA GLY A 357 -11.97 -19.52 9.33
C GLY A 357 -12.90 -20.73 9.10
N MET A 358 -13.03 -21.59 10.10
CA MET A 358 -13.94 -22.75 10.09
C MET A 358 -14.35 -23.02 11.53
N GLN A 359 -15.65 -23.16 11.81
CA GLN A 359 -16.15 -23.48 13.16
C GLN A 359 -17.25 -24.54 13.09
N ILE A 360 -17.41 -25.33 14.15
CA ILE A 360 -18.56 -26.24 14.27
C ILE A 360 -19.82 -25.38 14.51
N GLU A 361 -20.92 -25.73 13.86
CA GLU A 361 -22.21 -25.11 14.09
C GLU A 361 -22.58 -25.27 15.57
N HIS A 362 -22.81 -24.14 16.26
CA HIS A 362 -23.08 -24.04 17.69
C HIS A 362 -21.88 -24.14 18.65
N THR A 363 -20.63 -24.08 18.17
CA THR A 363 -19.46 -23.92 19.04
C THR A 363 -18.70 -22.63 18.72
N ILE A 364 -17.85 -22.21 19.66
CA ILE A 364 -16.81 -21.18 19.41
C ILE A 364 -15.46 -21.82 19.08
N ASP A 365 -15.42 -23.15 18.98
CA ASP A 365 -14.22 -23.94 18.76
C ASP A 365 -13.91 -23.99 17.26
N GLY A 366 -12.87 -23.25 16.89
CA GLY A 366 -12.29 -23.27 15.54
C GLY A 366 -11.62 -21.95 15.16
N PRO A 367 -10.75 -21.95 14.14
CA PRO A 367 -10.03 -20.77 13.65
C PRO A 367 -10.98 -19.66 13.13
N SER A 368 -10.82 -18.37 13.54
CA SER A 368 -11.72 -17.22 13.20
C SER A 368 -11.12 -16.09 12.35
N CYS A 369 -11.62 -15.76 11.14
CA CYS A 369 -11.01 -14.92 10.07
C CYS A 369 -10.63 -13.50 10.48
N ASN A 370 -9.39 -13.14 10.85
CA ASN A 370 -9.03 -11.78 11.29
C ASN A 370 -10.06 -11.18 12.29
N HIS A 371 -10.36 -11.92 13.35
CA HIS A 371 -11.41 -11.61 14.36
C HIS A 371 -12.88 -11.80 13.90
N TYR A 372 -13.12 -12.18 12.64
CA TYR A 372 -14.45 -12.55 12.14
C TYR A 372 -14.74 -14.03 12.42
N ASN A 373 -15.82 -14.30 13.15
CA ASN A 373 -16.16 -15.67 13.54
C ASN A 373 -17.30 -16.25 12.68
N PRO A 374 -17.04 -17.29 11.84
CA PRO A 374 -18.07 -17.96 11.05
C PRO A 374 -19.16 -18.62 11.89
N GLY A 375 -18.82 -19.14 13.09
CA GLY A 375 -19.74 -19.67 14.09
C GLY A 375 -20.75 -18.63 14.60
N LEU A 376 -20.35 -17.35 14.61
CA LEU A 376 -21.20 -16.19 14.89
C LEU A 376 -21.80 -15.56 13.62
N ARG A 377 -21.63 -16.21 12.47
CA ARG A 377 -22.03 -15.71 11.14
C ARG A 377 -21.39 -14.36 10.79
N GLN A 378 -20.21 -14.10 11.31
CA GLN A 378 -19.40 -12.92 11.02
C GLN A 378 -18.33 -13.29 10.00
N CYS A 379 -18.36 -12.64 8.84
CA CYS A 379 -17.33 -12.77 7.81
C CYS A 379 -16.80 -11.38 7.42
N PRO A 380 -15.56 -11.29 6.92
CA PRO A 380 -15.04 -10.04 6.37
C PRO A 380 -15.90 -9.53 5.21
N VAL A 381 -15.78 -8.24 4.91
CA VAL A 381 -16.41 -7.64 3.72
C VAL A 381 -15.96 -8.37 2.46
N GLY A 382 -16.92 -8.78 1.62
CA GLY A 382 -16.69 -9.58 0.41
C GLY A 382 -16.73 -11.09 0.61
N TYR A 383 -16.98 -11.59 1.82
CA TYR A 383 -17.12 -13.02 2.12
C TYR A 383 -18.55 -13.36 2.56
N SER A 384 -19.00 -14.58 2.23
CA SER A 384 -20.29 -15.16 2.64
C SER A 384 -20.08 -16.35 3.58
N VAL A 385 -20.90 -16.46 4.62
CA VAL A 385 -20.91 -17.66 5.48
C VAL A 385 -21.50 -18.82 4.67
N GLN A 386 -20.79 -19.93 4.59
CA GLN A 386 -21.25 -21.17 3.99
C GLN A 386 -21.25 -22.27 5.04
N ALA A 387 -22.29 -23.10 5.03
CA ALA A 387 -22.37 -24.29 5.87
C ALA A 387 -21.92 -25.52 5.08
N THR A 388 -21.05 -26.34 5.67
CA THR A 388 -20.63 -27.64 5.16
C THR A 388 -20.82 -28.69 6.26
N SER A 389 -20.84 -29.99 5.97
CA SER A 389 -20.99 -31.00 7.02
C SER A 389 -20.01 -32.16 6.84
N PHE A 390 -19.51 -32.69 7.97
CA PHE A 390 -18.63 -33.85 8.02
C PHE A 390 -19.01 -34.73 9.21
N LYS A 391 -19.28 -36.03 8.98
CA LYS A 391 -19.74 -36.99 10.01
C LYS A 391 -20.89 -36.47 10.89
N MET A 392 -21.93 -35.91 10.28
CA MET A 392 -23.10 -35.34 10.97
C MET A 392 -22.82 -34.06 11.79
N VAL A 393 -21.60 -33.52 11.74
CA VAL A 393 -21.23 -32.24 12.34
C VAL A 393 -21.26 -31.18 11.23
N ILE A 394 -22.03 -30.12 11.43
CA ILE A 394 -22.08 -28.98 10.50
C ILE A 394 -20.95 -28.02 10.87
N TYR A 395 -20.29 -27.45 9.86
CA TYR A 395 -19.23 -26.46 9.99
C TYR A 395 -19.62 -25.20 9.21
N LEU A 396 -19.38 -24.04 9.80
CA LEU A 396 -19.53 -22.74 9.16
C LEU A 396 -18.15 -22.23 8.75
N VAL A 397 -18.05 -21.73 7.52
CA VAL A 397 -16.80 -21.26 6.90
C VAL A 397 -17.10 -19.94 6.17
N CYS A 398 -16.21 -18.94 6.20
CA CYS A 398 -16.37 -17.76 5.36
C CYS A 398 -15.75 -17.99 3.99
N VAL A 399 -16.50 -17.75 2.92
CA VAL A 399 -16.07 -17.94 1.53
C VAL A 399 -16.12 -16.62 0.78
N LYS A 400 -14.99 -16.16 0.20
CA LYS A 400 -14.96 -14.96 -0.64
C LYS A 400 -15.89 -15.16 -1.84
N LEU A 401 -16.83 -14.24 -2.06
CA LEU A 401 -17.79 -14.30 -3.17
C LEU A 401 -17.15 -13.90 -4.50
#